data_AF-A0A2V6JM26-F1
#
_entry.id   AF-A0A2V6JM26-F1
#
_cell.length_a   1.000
_cell.length_b   1.000
_cell.length_c   1.000
_cell.angle_alpha   90.00
_cell.angle_beta   90.00
_cell.angle_gamma   90.00
#
_symmetry.space_group_name_H-M   'P 1'
#
loop_
_entity.id
_entity.type
_entity.pdbx_description
1 polymer ?
#
loop_
_entity_poly.entity_id
_entity_poly.type
_entity_poly.pdbx_seq_one_letter_code
_entity_poly.pdbx_strand_id
1 'polypeptide(L)' 'MTAHWSLEHVLGYLRTWSSTQRFIIAKGTDPLEQIIDDLRTAWGDAQQTRNVTWPLVLRVGIKGSEESPKE' A
#
# COMPACT_ATOMS: atom_id res chain seq x y z
N MET A 1 -3.40 9.64 -2.93
CA MET A 1 -3.86 8.65 -3.93
C MET A 1 -5.07 7.92 -3.34
N THR A 2 -6.10 7.58 -4.13
CA THR A 2 -7.34 6.97 -3.63
C THR A 2 -7.82 5.82 -4.52
N ALA A 3 -8.54 4.86 -3.94
CA ALA A 3 -9.18 3.76 -4.66
C ALA A 3 -10.48 3.30 -3.97
N HIS A 4 -11.45 2.80 -4.73
CA HIS A 4 -12.67 2.20 -4.19
C HIS A 4 -12.52 0.68 -4.19
N TRP A 5 -12.29 0.09 -3.02
CA TRP A 5 -11.91 -1.31 -2.89
C TRP A 5 -12.87 -2.06 -1.97
N SER A 6 -13.11 -3.33 -2.25
CA SER A 6 -13.68 -4.29 -1.30
C SER A 6 -12.59 -4.84 -0.38
N LEU A 7 -12.96 -5.61 0.64
CA LEU A 7 -11.99 -6.23 1.55
C LEU A 7 -10.99 -7.13 0.81
N GLU A 8 -11.47 -7.87 -0.19
CA GLU A 8 -10.62 -8.77 -0.98
C GLU A 8 -9.50 -8.03 -1.71
N HIS A 9 -9.81 -6.85 -2.29
CA HIS A 9 -8.81 -6.01 -2.93
C HIS A 9 -7.75 -5.52 -1.94
N VAL A 10 -8.16 -5.13 -0.73
CA VAL A 10 -7.23 -4.73 0.34
C VAL A 10 -6.33 -5.89 0.74
N LEU A 11 -6.89 -7.08 0.98
CA LEU A 11 -6.12 -8.28 1.31
C LEU A 11 -5.12 -8.63 0.19
N GLY A 12 -5.55 -8.59 -1.06
CA GLY A 12 -4.68 -8.77 -2.22
C GLY A 12 -3.52 -7.77 -2.24
N TYR A 13 -3.81 -6.48 -2.01
CA TYR A 13 -2.80 -5.43 -1.94
C TYR A 13 -1.81 -5.65 -0.78
N LEU A 14 -2.28 -5.98 0.42
CA LEU A 14 -1.42 -6.28 1.57
C LEU A 14 -0.50 -7.48 1.33
N ARG A 15 -0.94 -8.48 0.54
CA ARG A 15 -0.07 -9.59 0.12
C ARG A 15 1.08 -9.13 -0.76
N THR A 16 0.91 -8.07 -1.55
CA THR A 16 2.00 -7.56 -2.40
C THR A 16 3.10 -6.80 -1.63
N TRP A 17 2.90 -6.52 -0.34
CA TRP A 17 3.90 -5.81 0.46
C TRP A 17 5.17 -6.65 0.62
N SER A 18 6.32 -5.98 0.48
CA SER A 18 7.64 -6.63 0.59
C SER A 18 7.86 -7.29 1.96
N SER A 19 7.31 -6.72 3.04
CA SER A 19 7.33 -7.30 4.38
C SER A 19 6.51 -8.60 4.45
N THR A 20 5.29 -8.59 3.92
CA THR A 20 4.42 -9.77 3.84
C THR A 20 5.10 -10.90 3.07
N GLN A 21 5.64 -10.59 1.88
CA GLN A 21 6.36 -11.57 1.05
C GLN A 21 7.59 -12.15 1.78
N ARG A 22 8.39 -11.30 2.43
CA ARG A 22 9.53 -11.77 3.23
C ARG A 22 9.11 -12.64 4.40
N PHE A 23 8.00 -12.34 5.06
CA PHE A 23 7.45 -13.17 6.13
C PHE A 23 7.06 -14.55 5.60
N ILE A 24 6.33 -14.60 4.49
CA ILE A 24 5.91 -15.86 3.84
C ILE A 24 7.14 -16.70 3.51
N ILE A 25 8.18 -16.12 2.91
CA ILE A 25 9.43 -16.83 2.60
C ILE A 25 10.10 -17.36 3.86
N ALA A 26 10.15 -16.57 4.93
CA ALA A 26 10.85 -16.94 6.16
C ALA A 26 10.10 -17.94 7.05
N LYS A 27 8.76 -17.97 6.98
CA LYS A 27 7.90 -18.75 7.88
C LYS A 27 7.07 -19.82 7.17
N GLY A 28 6.96 -19.77 5.84
CA GLY A 28 6.15 -20.70 5.05
C GLY A 28 4.63 -20.48 5.17
N THR A 29 4.19 -19.39 5.79
CA THR A 29 2.77 -19.11 6.08
C THR A 29 2.42 -17.66 5.74
N ASP A 30 1.20 -17.40 5.27
CA ASP A 30 0.69 -16.05 5.03
C ASP A 30 0.36 -15.37 6.38
N PRO A 31 1.04 -14.26 6.75
CA PRO A 31 0.74 -13.57 8.01
C PRO A 31 -0.66 -12.97 8.02
N LEU A 32 -1.29 -12.74 6.86
CA LEU A 32 -2.65 -12.22 6.81
C LEU A 32 -3.69 -13.21 7.32
N GLU A 33 -3.41 -14.52 7.28
CA GLU A 33 -4.32 -15.53 7.86
C GLU A 33 -4.53 -15.31 9.35
N GLN A 34 -3.55 -14.74 10.05
CA GLN A 34 -3.63 -14.47 11.49
C GLN A 34 -4.53 -13.27 11.83
N ILE A 35 -4.82 -12.40 10.86
CA ILE A 35 -5.57 -11.15 11.08
C ILE A 35 -6.80 -10.99 10.18
N ILE A 36 -7.08 -11.98 9.32
CA ILE A 36 -8.14 -11.85 8.31
C ILE A 36 -9.52 -11.68 8.93
N ASP A 37 -9.79 -12.36 10.05
CA ASP A 37 -11.10 -12.28 10.71
C ASP A 37 -11.30 -10.96 11.45
N ASP A 38 -10.22 -10.38 12.01
CA ASP A 38 -10.25 -9.03 12.58
C ASP A 38 -10.49 -7.99 11.48
N LEU A 39 -9.83 -8.15 10.33
CA LEU A 39 -10.05 -7.29 9.17
C LEU A 39 -11.47 -7.42 8.64
N ARG A 40 -12.05 -8.62 8.58
CA ARG A 40 -13.46 -8.85 8.20
C ARG A 40 -14.41 -8.15 9.16
N THR A 41 -14.19 -8.32 10.46
CA THR A 41 -15.00 -7.67 11.50
C THR A 41 -14.95 -6.15 11.37
N ALA A 42 -13.75 -5.58 11.20
CA ALA A 42 -13.57 -4.14 11.03
C ALA A 42 -14.17 -3.62 9.71
N TRP A 43 -14.16 -4.43 8.66
CA TRP A 43 -14.69 -4.08 7.35
C TRP A 43 -16.22 -4.17 7.28
N GLY A 44 -16.85 -5.04 8.08
CA GLY A 44 -18.28 -5.32 8.02
C GLY A 44 -18.65 -6.15 6.78
N ASP A 45 -19.50 -5.62 5.91
CA ASP A 45 -19.82 -6.28 4.64
C ASP A 45 -18.60 -6.31 3.73
N ALA A 46 -18.05 -7.52 3.50
CA ALA A 46 -16.86 -7.72 2.68
C ALA A 46 -17.04 -7.30 1.21
N GLN A 47 -18.28 -7.29 0.69
CA GLN A 47 -18.59 -6.84 -0.66
C GLN A 47 -18.80 -5.33 -0.76
N GLN A 48 -19.05 -4.66 0.37
CA GLN A 48 -19.15 -3.21 0.40
C GLN A 48 -17.79 -2.60 0.05
N THR A 49 -17.78 -1.80 -1.01
CA THR A 49 -16.62 -1.02 -1.41
C THR A 49 -16.46 0.19 -0.50
N ARG A 50 -15.21 0.49 -0.13
CA ARG A 50 -14.84 1.62 0.72
C ARG A 50 -13.73 2.42 0.05
N ASN A 51 -13.67 3.72 0.34
CA ASN A 51 -12.61 4.59 -0.17
C ASN A 51 -11.32 4.39 0.64
N VAL A 52 -10.31 3.82 0.00
CA VAL A 52 -8.96 3.62 0.55
C VAL A 52 -8.09 4.78 0.09
N THR A 53 -7.38 5.43 1.03
CA THR A 53 -6.56 6.61 0.76
C THR A 53 -5.14 6.39 1.23
N TRP A 54 -4.16 6.74 0.39
CA TRP A 54 -2.75 6.78 0.75
C TRP A 54 -2.22 8.22 0.70
N PRO A 55 -1.49 8.66 1.73
CA PRO A 55 -0.80 9.94 1.69
C PRO A 55 0.33 9.86 0.66
N LEU A 56 0.35 10.83 -0.24
CA LEU A 56 1.42 10.94 -1.23
C LEU A 56 2.54 11.81 -0.65
N VAL A 57 3.70 11.21 -0.38
CA VAL A 57 4.89 11.92 0.06
C VAL A 57 5.80 12.16 -1.15
N LEU A 58 6.09 13.43 -1.44
CA LEU A 58 6.89 13.83 -2.59
C LEU A 58 8.05 14.73 -2.12
N ARG A 59 9.22 14.55 -2.75
CA ARG A 59 10.31 15.52 -2.70
C ARG A 59 10.58 15.97 -4.13
N VAL A 60 10.29 17.23 -4.43
CA VAL A 60 10.39 17.80 -5.78
C VAL A 60 11.39 18.96 -5.78
N GLY A 61 12.19 19.06 -6.83
CA GLY A 61 13.12 20.16 -7.06
C GLY A 61 13.25 20.43 -8.55
N ILE A 62 13.59 21.66 -8.91
CA ILE A 62 13.87 22.06 -10.29
C ILE A 62 15.39 22.04 -10.47
N LYS A 63 15.89 21.48 -11.56
CA LYS A 63 17.33 21.53 -11.89
C LYS A 63 17.68 23.00 -12.16
N GLY A 64 18.61 23.55 -11.38
CA GLY A 64 19.15 24.90 -11.64
C GLY A 64 19.76 24.94 -13.04
N SER A 65 19.39 25.94 -13.83
CA SER A 65 20.05 26.23 -15.11
C SER A 65 21.51 26.59 -14.85
N GLU A 66 22.43 25.88 -15.50
CA GLU A 66 23.83 26.29 -15.59
C GLU A 66 23.91 27.52 -16.50
N GLU A 67 23.76 28.72 -15.95
CA GLU A 67 24.35 29.91 -16.57
C GLU A 67 25.79 30.03 -16.04
N SER A 68 26.73 29.50 -16.82
CA SER A 68 28.14 29.84 -16.69
C SER A 68 28.31 31.35 -16.87
N PRO A 69 29.04 32.06 -16.00
CA PRO A 69 29.39 33.45 -16.24
C PRO A 69 30.17 33.52 -17.57
N LYS A 70 29.67 34.28 -18.54
CA LYS A 70 30.48 34.72 -19.68
C LYS A 70 31.54 35.68 -19.13
N GLU A 71 32.80 35.31 -19.35
CA GLU A 71 33.99 36.16 -19.20
C GLU A 71 33.84 37.51 -19.93
#